data_AF-A0A847JJY0-F1
#
_entry.id   AF-A0A847JJY0-F1
#
_cell.length_a   1.000
_cell.length_b   1.000
_cell.length_c   1.000
_cell.angle_alpha   90.00
_cell.angle_beta   90.00
_cell.angle_gamma   90.00
#
_symmetry.space_group_name_H-M   'P 1'
#
loop_
_entity.id
_entity.type
_entity.pdbx_description
1 polymer ?
#
loop_
_entity_poly.entity_id
_entity_poly.type
_entity_poly.pdbx_seq_one_letter_code
_entity_poly.pdbx_strand_id
1 'polypeptide(L)'
;MNQPAIAQPLKTWSHLAQRRRKPSEYEIVSTNLHYTTDRPDAPFELDPDFGLATWFKQNRNASPLRHADWNAFRDPDEMVYRTYNLIQDGQENYVFGLLDQFSERGHDAMLDLGWARRLARLYTPARYLFHTLQMGSAYLCQIAPASTISNCATYQTADSLRWLTHTAYRTRELAKTFDGVGFGTGERAHWETDPAWQGFRALVEKGLSTYDWG
;
A
#
# COMPACT_ATOMS: atom_id res chain seq x y z
N MET A 1 31.12 39.52 -17.65
CA MET A 1 29.90 38.69 -17.54
C MET A 1 30.02 37.58 -18.58
N ASN A 2 30.19 36.32 -18.15
CA ASN A 2 30.09 35.20 -19.08
C ASN A 2 28.61 35.02 -19.42
N GLN A 3 28.27 35.09 -20.71
CA GLN A 3 26.94 34.68 -21.15
C GLN A 3 26.72 33.21 -20.77
N PRO A 4 25.54 32.84 -20.24
CA PRO A 4 25.23 31.44 -20.01
C PRO A 4 25.27 30.68 -21.33
N ALA A 5 25.97 29.54 -21.35
CA ALA A 5 26.04 28.69 -22.54
C ALA A 5 24.63 28.18 -22.92
N ILE A 6 24.31 28.18 -24.20
CA ILE A 6 23.03 27.67 -24.70
C ILE A 6 23.05 26.14 -24.58
N ALA A 7 22.26 25.61 -23.64
CA ALA A 7 22.11 24.17 -23.45
C ALA A 7 21.38 23.55 -24.64
N GLN A 8 21.94 22.46 -25.19
CA GLN A 8 21.29 21.70 -26.25
C GLN A 8 20.18 20.80 -25.69
N PRO A 9 19.09 20.55 -26.44
CA PRO A 9 18.03 19.64 -26.00
C PRO A 9 18.56 18.23 -25.70
N LEU A 10 18.12 17.66 -24.57
CA LEU A 10 18.42 16.27 -24.18
C LEU A 10 17.35 15.32 -24.73
N LYS A 11 17.72 14.05 -24.91
CA LYS A 11 16.81 12.98 -25.40
C LYS A 11 15.87 12.42 -24.31
N THR A 12 16.10 12.78 -23.05
CA THR A 12 15.35 12.34 -21.87
C THR A 12 15.62 13.32 -20.73
N TRP A 13 15.07 13.08 -19.54
CA TRP A 13 15.33 13.88 -18.35
C TRP A 13 16.82 13.95 -18.03
N SER A 14 17.28 15.10 -17.56
CA SER A 14 18.70 15.37 -17.30
C SER A 14 19.32 14.33 -16.34
N HIS A 15 18.59 13.89 -15.32
CA HIS A 15 19.04 12.87 -14.36
C HIS A 15 19.15 11.45 -14.95
N LEU A 16 18.59 11.21 -16.14
CA LEU A 16 18.68 9.95 -16.88
C LEU A 16 19.59 10.03 -18.10
N ALA A 17 20.01 11.24 -18.50
CA ALA A 17 20.69 11.49 -19.78
C ALA A 17 22.07 10.83 -19.89
N GLN A 18 22.74 10.53 -18.78
CA GLN A 18 24.05 9.86 -18.77
C GLN A 18 23.96 8.34 -18.95
N ARG A 19 22.76 7.76 -18.92
CA ARG A 19 22.58 6.30 -19.07
C ARG A 19 22.88 5.86 -20.49
N ARG A 20 23.51 4.68 -20.63
CA ARG A 20 23.85 4.06 -21.92
C ARG A 20 22.69 3.35 -22.62
N ARG A 21 21.45 3.49 -22.12
CA ARG A 21 20.25 2.90 -22.69
C ARG A 21 19.08 3.88 -22.66
N LYS A 22 18.12 3.68 -23.56
CA LYS A 22 16.84 4.40 -23.51
C LYS A 22 16.14 4.07 -22.18
N PRO A 23 15.69 5.07 -21.40
CA PRO A 23 14.93 4.81 -20.19
C PRO A 23 13.60 4.11 -20.48
N SER A 24 13.19 3.21 -19.60
CA SER A 24 11.86 2.59 -19.66
C SER A 24 10.76 3.58 -19.27
N GLU A 25 9.50 3.25 -19.55
CA GLU A 25 8.36 4.05 -19.07
C GLU A 25 8.42 4.23 -17.55
N TYR A 26 8.71 3.15 -16.82
CA TYR A 26 8.90 3.14 -15.38
C TYR A 26 9.92 4.19 -14.93
N GLU A 27 11.12 4.20 -15.52
CA GLU A 27 12.15 5.16 -15.13
C GLU A 27 11.75 6.62 -15.41
N ILE A 28 11.05 6.85 -16.52
CA ILE A 28 10.60 8.18 -16.93
C ILE A 28 9.58 8.76 -15.94
N VAL A 29 8.72 7.93 -15.35
CA VAL A 29 7.59 8.38 -14.51
C VAL A 29 7.76 8.12 -13.02
N SER A 30 8.84 7.46 -12.58
CA SER A 30 8.97 7.01 -11.18
C SER A 30 10.25 7.45 -10.46
N THR A 31 11.28 7.93 -11.17
CA THR A 31 12.62 8.13 -10.56
C THR A 31 12.90 9.58 -10.18
N ASN A 32 13.50 9.78 -9.00
CA ASN A 32 13.94 11.09 -8.47
C ASN A 32 12.82 12.14 -8.36
N LEU A 33 11.66 11.77 -7.80
CA LEU A 33 10.51 12.68 -7.70
C LEU A 33 10.34 13.32 -6.31
N HIS A 34 11.03 12.81 -5.30
CA HIS A 34 10.95 13.32 -3.93
C HIS A 34 11.89 14.51 -3.73
N TYR A 35 11.42 15.72 -4.05
CA TYR A 35 12.20 16.94 -3.76
C TYR A 35 12.49 17.13 -2.26
N THR A 36 11.69 16.49 -1.39
CA THR A 36 11.81 16.64 0.06
C THR A 36 13.09 16.05 0.64
N THR A 37 13.89 15.34 -0.17
CA THR A 37 15.21 14.83 0.21
C THR A 37 16.37 15.76 -0.20
N ASP A 38 16.12 16.79 -1.00
CA ASP A 38 17.17 17.65 -1.58
C ASP A 38 17.83 18.55 -0.54
N ARG A 39 17.06 19.02 0.45
CA ARG A 39 17.53 19.80 1.61
C ARG A 39 17.18 19.07 2.91
N PRO A 40 18.09 18.23 3.45
CA PRO A 40 17.80 17.40 4.62
C PRO A 40 17.44 18.18 5.89
N ASP A 41 17.89 19.43 6.00
CA ASP A 41 17.62 20.36 7.10
C ASP A 41 16.28 21.12 6.96
N ALA A 42 15.79 21.28 5.73
CA ALA A 42 14.50 21.88 5.41
C ALA A 42 13.76 21.05 4.34
N PRO A 43 13.14 19.90 4.73
CA PRO A 43 12.51 18.97 3.77
C PRO A 43 11.35 19.57 2.96
N PHE A 44 10.77 20.68 3.41
CA PHE A 44 9.66 21.36 2.76
C PHE A 44 10.01 22.85 2.57
N GLU A 45 9.35 23.50 1.60
CA GLU A 45 9.54 24.92 1.29
C GLU A 45 8.78 25.84 2.27
N LEU A 46 8.97 25.60 3.57
CA LEU A 46 8.31 26.29 4.68
C LEU A 46 9.32 26.51 5.82
N ASP A 47 8.85 26.99 6.98
CA ASP A 47 9.64 27.03 8.22
C ASP A 47 10.33 25.65 8.44
N PRO A 48 11.65 25.57 8.63
CA PRO A 48 12.35 24.29 8.75
C PRO A 48 11.98 23.45 9.99
N ASP A 49 11.33 24.04 10.98
CA ASP A 49 11.05 23.44 12.29
C ASP A 49 9.56 23.23 12.57
N PHE A 50 8.67 23.51 11.61
CA PHE A 50 7.27 23.13 11.74
C PHE A 50 7.10 21.61 11.90
N GLY A 51 5.98 21.20 12.50
CA GLY A 51 5.78 19.82 12.97
C GLY A 51 6.10 18.72 11.96
N LEU A 52 5.72 18.90 10.68
CA LEU A 52 5.97 17.88 9.65
C LEU A 52 7.43 17.86 9.19
N ALA A 53 8.12 19.00 9.09
CA ALA A 53 9.56 19.00 8.81
C ALA A 53 10.32 18.27 9.92
N THR A 54 10.02 18.57 11.19
CA THR A 54 10.62 17.89 12.34
C THR A 54 10.33 16.38 12.30
N TRP A 55 9.10 15.98 11.94
CA TRP A 55 8.74 14.58 11.75
C TRP A 55 9.60 13.89 10.67
N PHE A 56 9.76 14.50 9.50
CA PHE A 56 10.58 13.94 8.41
C PHE A 56 12.07 13.90 8.78
N LYS A 57 12.57 14.92 9.45
CA LYS A 57 13.95 14.95 9.97
C LYS A 57 14.21 13.77 10.91
N GLN A 58 13.28 13.46 11.81
CA GLN A 58 13.41 12.40 12.80
C GLN A 58 13.18 11.00 12.21
N ASN A 59 12.06 10.81 11.49
CA ASN A 59 11.56 9.47 11.13
C ASN A 59 12.00 8.99 9.74
N ARG A 60 12.55 9.89 8.90
CA ARG A 60 13.14 9.53 7.60
C ARG A 60 14.62 9.86 7.56
N ASN A 61 14.97 11.13 7.75
CA ASN A 61 16.34 11.59 7.51
C ASN A 61 17.31 11.09 8.59
N ALA A 62 16.86 10.86 9.83
CA ALA A 62 17.69 10.38 10.92
C ALA A 62 17.66 8.85 11.11
N SER A 63 16.93 8.09 10.29
CA SER A 63 16.80 6.64 10.41
C SER A 63 18.12 5.87 10.40
N PRO A 64 18.33 4.86 11.25
CA PRO A 64 19.58 4.09 11.27
C PRO A 64 19.84 3.32 9.98
N LEU A 65 18.81 3.07 9.16
CA LEU A 65 18.96 2.44 7.84
C LEU A 65 19.49 3.46 6.83
N ARG A 66 20.74 3.27 6.38
CA ARG A 66 21.46 4.23 5.51
C ARG A 66 21.80 3.63 4.16
N HIS A 67 21.68 4.45 3.12
CA HIS A 67 22.22 4.20 1.79
C HIS A 67 22.63 5.54 1.16
N ALA A 68 23.67 5.53 0.33
CA ALA A 68 24.19 6.76 -0.29
C ALA A 68 23.27 7.30 -1.40
N ASP A 69 22.50 6.42 -2.05
CA ASP A 69 21.59 6.78 -3.13
C ASP A 69 20.33 5.90 -3.08
N TRP A 70 19.33 6.29 -2.28
CA TRP A 70 18.05 5.58 -2.24
C TRP A 70 17.30 5.64 -3.58
N ASN A 71 17.52 6.69 -4.39
CA ASN A 71 16.89 6.83 -5.70
C ASN A 71 17.40 5.84 -6.75
N ALA A 72 18.47 5.11 -6.45
CA ALA A 72 18.93 3.97 -7.27
C ALA A 72 18.00 2.76 -7.17
N PHE A 73 17.15 2.65 -6.15
CA PHE A 73 16.22 1.53 -6.00
C PHE A 73 15.28 1.41 -7.22
N ARG A 74 15.08 0.19 -7.70
CA ARG A 74 14.17 -0.15 -8.80
C ARG A 74 13.25 -1.26 -8.35
N ASP A 75 11.96 -1.06 -8.59
CA ASP A 75 10.95 -2.11 -8.47
C ASP A 75 11.30 -3.24 -9.45
N PRO A 76 11.46 -4.50 -9.00
CA PRO A 76 11.70 -5.63 -9.89
C PRO A 76 10.59 -5.83 -10.93
N ASP A 77 9.35 -5.43 -10.64
CA ASP A 77 8.20 -5.54 -11.55
C ASP A 77 8.08 -4.32 -12.48
N GLU A 78 8.91 -3.28 -12.29
CA GLU A 78 8.84 -1.98 -12.98
C GLU A 78 7.40 -1.42 -13.06
N MET A 79 6.64 -1.54 -11.96
CA MET A 79 5.22 -1.22 -11.94
C MET A 79 4.98 0.29 -12.09
N VAL A 80 4.08 0.66 -13.00
CA VAL A 80 3.53 2.01 -13.13
C VAL A 80 2.02 1.97 -13.05
N TYR A 81 1.39 3.11 -12.80
CA TYR A 81 -0.05 3.20 -12.59
C TYR A 81 -0.86 2.53 -13.70
N ARG A 82 -0.43 2.73 -14.96
CA ARG A 82 -1.05 2.13 -16.14
C ARG A 82 -0.97 0.60 -16.12
N THR A 83 0.21 0.02 -15.88
CA THR A 83 0.39 -1.44 -15.89
C THR A 83 -0.23 -2.09 -14.66
N TYR A 84 -0.19 -1.42 -13.51
CA TYR A 84 -0.88 -1.87 -12.30
C TYR A 84 -2.38 -2.03 -12.55
N ASN A 85 -3.03 -1.00 -13.09
CA ASN A 85 -4.46 -1.07 -13.38
C ASN A 85 -4.79 -2.14 -14.43
N LEU A 86 -3.97 -2.31 -15.47
CA LEU A 86 -4.19 -3.37 -16.47
C LEU A 86 -4.11 -4.78 -15.86
N ILE A 87 -3.13 -5.02 -14.99
CA ILE A 87 -2.96 -6.32 -14.32
C ILE A 87 -4.11 -6.57 -13.36
N GLN A 88 -4.41 -5.58 -12.51
CA GLN A 88 -5.40 -5.72 -11.46
C GLN A 88 -6.83 -5.76 -12.00
N ASP A 89 -7.12 -5.08 -13.11
CA ASP A 89 -8.41 -5.21 -13.81
C ASP A 89 -8.63 -6.64 -14.30
N GLY A 90 -7.63 -7.27 -14.92
CA GLY A 90 -7.72 -8.67 -15.33
C GLY A 90 -7.91 -9.62 -14.15
N GLN A 91 -7.19 -9.40 -13.04
CA GLN A 91 -7.31 -10.21 -11.83
C GLN A 91 -8.67 -10.02 -11.13
N GLU A 92 -9.19 -8.80 -11.11
CA GLU A 92 -10.49 -8.49 -10.50
C GLU A 92 -11.64 -9.00 -11.35
N ASN A 93 -11.58 -8.88 -12.67
CA ASN A 93 -12.57 -9.49 -13.56
C ASN A 93 -12.66 -11.01 -13.34
N TYR A 94 -11.53 -11.68 -13.08
CA TYR A 94 -11.52 -13.09 -12.71
C TYR A 94 -12.19 -13.34 -11.34
N VAL A 95 -11.82 -12.58 -10.30
CA VAL A 95 -12.41 -12.73 -8.96
C VAL A 95 -13.90 -12.45 -8.97
N PHE A 96 -14.35 -11.35 -9.57
CA PHE A 96 -15.78 -11.02 -9.70
C PHE A 96 -16.52 -12.10 -10.50
N GLY A 97 -15.92 -12.61 -11.58
CA GLY A 97 -16.50 -13.75 -12.31
C GLY A 97 -16.69 -15.00 -11.44
N LEU A 98 -15.76 -15.30 -10.53
CA LEU A 98 -15.95 -16.38 -9.55
C LEU A 98 -17.08 -16.06 -8.55
N LEU A 99 -17.11 -14.84 -8.03
CA LEU A 99 -18.13 -14.41 -7.07
C LEU A 99 -19.53 -14.54 -7.65
N ASP A 100 -19.73 -14.07 -8.88
CA ASP A 100 -21.00 -14.13 -9.59
C ASP A 100 -21.43 -15.58 -9.84
N GLN A 101 -20.55 -16.40 -10.43
CA GLN A 101 -20.86 -17.81 -10.74
C GLN A 101 -21.18 -18.63 -9.48
N PHE A 102 -20.47 -18.41 -8.38
CA PHE A 102 -20.72 -19.13 -7.13
C PHE A 102 -21.99 -18.65 -6.43
N SER A 103 -22.32 -17.36 -6.54
CA SER A 103 -23.59 -16.81 -6.05
C SER A 103 -24.78 -17.39 -6.83
N GLU A 104 -24.71 -17.41 -8.18
CA GLU A 104 -25.75 -18.01 -9.04
C GLU A 104 -25.98 -19.50 -8.75
N ARG A 105 -24.90 -20.24 -8.41
CA ARG A 105 -24.98 -21.66 -8.06
C ARG A 105 -25.47 -21.92 -6.63
N GLY A 106 -25.76 -20.87 -5.86
CA GLY A 106 -26.20 -20.99 -4.47
C GLY A 106 -25.16 -21.63 -3.55
N HIS A 107 -23.87 -21.47 -3.86
CA HIS A 107 -22.77 -22.12 -3.16
C HIS A 107 -22.85 -21.95 -1.63
N ASP A 108 -23.16 -20.73 -1.17
CA ASP A 108 -23.17 -20.42 0.25
C ASP A 108 -24.23 -21.22 1.01
N ALA A 109 -25.37 -21.52 0.39
CA ALA A 109 -26.43 -22.34 1.00
C ALA A 109 -26.02 -23.81 1.18
N MET A 110 -24.95 -24.25 0.51
CA MET A 110 -24.40 -25.59 0.62
C MET A 110 -23.37 -25.74 1.75
N LEU A 111 -22.96 -24.63 2.40
CA LEU A 111 -22.02 -24.67 3.50
C LEU A 111 -22.72 -25.13 4.79
N ASP A 112 -22.02 -25.92 5.61
CA ASP A 112 -22.54 -26.27 6.93
C ASP A 112 -22.52 -25.06 7.87
N LEU A 113 -23.48 -25.00 8.79
CA LEU A 113 -23.59 -23.90 9.76
C LEU A 113 -22.34 -23.75 10.64
N GLY A 114 -21.64 -24.85 10.93
CA GLY A 114 -20.38 -24.82 11.68
C GLY A 114 -19.25 -24.14 10.91
N TRP A 115 -19.21 -24.32 9.58
CA TRP A 115 -18.29 -23.56 8.71
C TRP A 115 -18.66 -22.09 8.62
N ALA A 116 -19.94 -21.75 8.46
CA ALA A 116 -20.38 -20.35 8.46
C ALA A 116 -19.96 -19.64 9.76
N ARG A 117 -20.13 -20.28 10.93
CA ARG A 117 -19.66 -19.75 12.23
C ARG A 117 -18.14 -19.57 12.28
N ARG A 118 -17.37 -20.48 11.67
CA ARG A 118 -15.90 -20.34 11.56
C ARG A 118 -15.51 -19.16 10.67
N LEU A 119 -16.20 -18.95 9.55
CA LEU A 119 -15.96 -17.79 8.69
C LEU A 119 -16.27 -16.47 9.41
N ALA A 120 -17.36 -16.39 10.17
CA ALA A 120 -17.69 -15.19 10.96
C ALA A 120 -16.65 -14.88 12.04
N ARG A 121 -16.05 -15.92 12.64
CA ARG A 121 -15.03 -15.78 13.68
C ARG A 121 -13.62 -15.51 13.13
N LEU A 122 -13.24 -16.15 12.02
CA LEU A 122 -11.84 -16.25 11.58
C LEU A 122 -11.55 -15.69 10.18
N TYR A 123 -12.57 -15.42 9.37
CA TYR A 123 -12.40 -14.83 8.03
C TYR A 123 -12.84 -13.37 8.00
N THR A 124 -14.11 -13.07 8.30
CA THR A 124 -14.64 -11.70 8.13
C THR A 124 -14.00 -10.63 9.03
N PRO A 125 -13.44 -10.94 10.22
CA PRO A 125 -12.66 -9.96 10.98
C PRO A 125 -11.31 -9.60 10.36
N ALA A 126 -10.81 -10.36 9.37
CA ALA A 126 -9.59 -10.03 8.66
C ALA A 126 -9.64 -8.65 7.98
N ARG A 127 -10.84 -8.08 7.77
CA ARG A 127 -10.99 -6.69 7.30
C ARG A 127 -10.24 -5.69 8.18
N TYR A 128 -10.18 -5.89 9.50
CA TYR A 128 -9.43 -5.00 10.39
C TYR A 128 -7.93 -5.15 10.13
N LEU A 129 -7.45 -6.38 10.04
CA LEU A 129 -6.06 -6.67 9.69
C LEU A 129 -5.68 -6.06 8.33
N PHE A 130 -6.46 -6.29 7.27
CA PHE A 130 -6.18 -5.73 5.95
C PHE A 130 -6.22 -4.19 5.94
N HIS A 131 -7.11 -3.56 6.70
CA HIS A 131 -7.09 -2.12 6.85
C HIS A 131 -5.85 -1.62 7.61
N THR A 132 -5.37 -2.35 8.62
CA THR A 132 -4.10 -1.99 9.28
C THR A 132 -2.89 -2.15 8.35
N LEU A 133 -2.89 -3.15 7.45
CA LEU A 133 -1.86 -3.28 6.42
C LEU A 133 -1.92 -2.11 5.43
N GLN A 134 -3.13 -1.72 5.00
CA GLN A 134 -3.35 -0.54 4.16
C GLN A 134 -2.82 0.74 4.82
N MET A 135 -3.10 0.95 6.10
CA MET A 135 -2.59 2.10 6.86
C MET A 135 -1.07 2.08 6.96
N GLY A 136 -0.48 0.92 7.24
CA GLY A 136 0.97 0.76 7.36
C GLY A 136 1.71 1.02 6.05
N SER A 137 1.22 0.47 4.94
CA SER A 137 1.81 0.72 3.61
C SER A 137 1.61 2.17 3.16
N ALA A 138 0.48 2.80 3.51
CA ALA A 138 0.26 4.22 3.24
C ALA A 138 1.25 5.11 4.02
N TYR A 139 1.52 4.77 5.28
CA TYR A 139 2.55 5.43 6.07
C TYR A 139 3.92 5.27 5.41
N LEU A 140 4.31 4.06 4.99
CA LEU A 140 5.58 3.86 4.29
C LEU A 140 5.67 4.70 3.00
N CYS A 141 4.59 4.75 2.21
CA CYS A 141 4.52 5.56 1.00
C CYS A 141 4.87 7.03 1.27
N GLN A 142 4.35 7.61 2.35
CA GLN A 142 4.54 9.03 2.65
C GLN A 142 5.95 9.37 3.17
N ILE A 143 6.61 8.42 3.84
CA ILE A 143 7.84 8.67 4.59
C ILE A 143 9.09 8.08 3.94
N ALA A 144 8.97 7.22 2.92
CA ALA A 144 10.12 6.61 2.26
C ALA A 144 11.07 7.64 1.59
N PRO A 145 12.39 7.35 1.54
CA PRO A 145 13.40 8.30 1.06
C PRO A 145 13.58 8.34 -0.46
N ALA A 146 12.81 7.57 -1.24
CA ALA A 146 12.86 7.60 -2.70
C ALA A 146 11.49 7.32 -3.31
N SER A 147 11.21 7.97 -4.44
CA SER A 147 9.92 7.85 -5.12
C SER A 147 9.64 6.44 -5.64
N THR A 148 10.66 5.70 -6.05
CA THR A 148 10.51 4.30 -6.49
C THR A 148 10.15 3.36 -5.33
N ILE A 149 10.59 3.63 -4.10
CA ILE A 149 10.18 2.91 -2.90
C ILE A 149 8.74 3.27 -2.54
N SER A 150 8.41 4.57 -2.54
CA SER A 150 7.03 5.03 -2.29
C SER A 150 6.03 4.46 -3.29
N ASN A 151 6.40 4.29 -4.57
CA ASN A 151 5.54 3.70 -5.58
C ASN A 151 5.20 2.23 -5.26
N CYS A 152 6.17 1.43 -4.81
CA CYS A 152 5.91 0.05 -4.37
C CYS A 152 4.91 0.04 -3.19
N ALA A 153 5.15 0.89 -2.18
CA ALA A 153 4.24 1.02 -1.04
C ALA A 153 2.85 1.54 -1.45
N THR A 154 2.76 2.36 -2.49
CA THR A 154 1.49 2.85 -3.05
C THR A 154 0.68 1.71 -3.63
N TYR A 155 1.27 0.88 -4.48
CA TYR A 155 0.56 -0.26 -5.08
C TYR A 155 0.19 -1.31 -4.02
N GLN A 156 1.07 -1.57 -3.04
CA GLN A 156 0.74 -2.43 -1.89
C GLN A 156 -0.42 -1.89 -1.04
N THR A 157 -0.54 -0.56 -0.92
CA THR A 157 -1.69 0.08 -0.24
C THR A 157 -2.98 -0.20 -0.99
N ALA A 158 -2.95 -0.11 -2.31
CA ALA A 158 -4.10 -0.43 -3.14
C ALA A 158 -4.46 -1.93 -3.08
N ASP A 159 -3.47 -2.83 -3.04
CA ASP A 159 -3.71 -4.27 -2.85
C ASP A 159 -4.32 -4.60 -1.47
N SER A 160 -3.86 -3.94 -0.41
CA SER A 160 -4.44 -4.11 0.92
C SER A 160 -5.91 -3.66 0.96
N LEU A 161 -6.23 -2.56 0.26
CA LEU A 161 -7.61 -2.11 0.06
C LEU A 161 -8.43 -3.08 -0.79
N ARG A 162 -7.82 -3.71 -1.81
CA ARG A 162 -8.45 -4.75 -2.62
C ARG A 162 -8.88 -5.95 -1.75
N TRP A 163 -7.98 -6.46 -0.91
CA TRP A 163 -8.30 -7.58 0.02
C TRP A 163 -9.37 -7.20 1.05
N LEU A 164 -9.31 -5.98 1.58
CA LEU A 164 -10.36 -5.41 2.42
C LEU A 164 -11.72 -5.47 1.72
N THR A 165 -11.75 -5.05 0.45
CA THR A 165 -12.97 -4.95 -0.37
C THR A 165 -13.57 -6.32 -0.65
N HIS A 166 -12.75 -7.33 -1.01
CA HIS A 166 -13.19 -8.72 -1.15
C HIS A 166 -13.78 -9.27 0.13
N THR A 167 -13.11 -9.01 1.27
CA THR A 167 -13.58 -9.45 2.58
C THR A 167 -14.93 -8.82 2.92
N ALA A 168 -15.08 -7.51 2.69
CA ALA A 168 -16.34 -6.81 2.91
C ALA A 168 -17.46 -7.34 2.00
N TYR A 169 -17.19 -7.54 0.71
CA TYR A 169 -18.16 -8.08 -0.24
C TYR A 169 -18.64 -9.47 0.19
N ARG A 170 -17.70 -10.39 0.46
CA ARG A 170 -18.04 -11.76 0.92
C ARG A 170 -18.74 -11.78 2.28
N THR A 171 -18.38 -10.88 3.19
CA THR A 171 -19.09 -10.72 4.47
C THR A 171 -20.57 -10.41 4.22
N ARG A 172 -20.87 -9.53 3.26
CA ARG A 172 -22.25 -9.16 2.92
C ARG A 172 -23.01 -10.30 2.25
N GLU A 173 -22.38 -11.02 1.31
CA GLU A 173 -23.00 -12.17 0.66
C GLU A 173 -23.33 -13.28 1.66
N LEU A 174 -22.39 -13.64 2.54
CA LEU A 174 -22.60 -14.65 3.58
C LEU A 174 -23.73 -14.25 4.54
N ALA A 175 -23.85 -12.96 4.88
CA ALA A 175 -24.92 -12.44 5.72
C ALA A 175 -26.32 -12.59 5.10
N LYS A 176 -26.44 -12.66 3.76
CA LYS A 176 -27.73 -12.91 3.09
C LYS A 176 -28.20 -14.35 3.26
N THR A 177 -27.27 -15.29 3.38
CA THR A 177 -27.58 -16.73 3.50
C THR A 177 -27.69 -17.17 4.97
N PHE A 178 -26.83 -16.67 5.84
CA PHE A 178 -26.70 -17.14 7.23
C PHE A 178 -27.16 -16.09 8.24
N ASP A 179 -28.48 -16.02 8.45
CA ASP A 179 -29.06 -15.15 9.47
C ASP A 179 -28.63 -15.58 10.89
N GLY A 180 -28.44 -14.60 11.78
CA GLY A 180 -28.06 -14.82 13.18
C GLY A 180 -26.62 -15.31 13.44
N VAL A 181 -25.79 -15.48 12.41
CA VAL A 181 -24.37 -15.90 12.58
C VAL A 181 -23.44 -14.74 12.94
N GLY A 182 -23.87 -13.49 12.70
CA GLY A 182 -23.13 -12.28 13.09
C GLY A 182 -22.21 -11.70 12.01
N PHE A 183 -22.37 -12.10 10.75
CA PHE A 183 -21.67 -11.47 9.63
C PHE A 183 -22.03 -9.98 9.50
N GLY A 184 -21.03 -9.12 9.43
CA GLY A 184 -21.15 -7.66 9.31
C GLY A 184 -21.38 -6.93 10.63
N THR A 185 -21.64 -7.63 11.74
CA THR A 185 -21.94 -7.03 13.04
C THR A 185 -21.01 -7.49 14.16
N GLY A 186 -20.57 -8.75 14.14
CA GLY A 186 -19.79 -9.36 15.22
C GLY A 186 -18.27 -9.15 15.12
N GLU A 187 -17.74 -8.75 13.96
CA GLU A 187 -16.30 -8.87 13.74
C GLU A 187 -15.45 -7.91 14.54
N ARG A 188 -15.99 -6.73 14.91
CA ARG A 188 -15.27 -5.83 15.82
C ARG A 188 -15.01 -6.50 17.15
N ALA A 189 -16.03 -7.14 17.72
CA ALA A 189 -15.91 -7.86 18.98
C ALA A 189 -14.92 -9.02 18.85
N HIS A 190 -14.95 -9.77 17.73
CA HIS A 190 -13.94 -10.81 17.47
C HIS A 190 -12.52 -10.24 17.40
N TRP A 191 -12.30 -9.16 16.64
CA TRP A 191 -11.00 -8.51 16.53
C TRP A 191 -10.47 -8.02 17.88
N GLU A 192 -11.32 -7.36 18.68
CA GLU A 192 -10.92 -6.72 19.93
C GLU A 192 -10.77 -7.71 21.10
N THR A 193 -11.51 -8.82 21.11
CA THR A 193 -11.62 -9.69 22.30
C THR A 193 -11.31 -11.17 22.07
N ASP A 194 -11.41 -11.69 20.85
CA ASP A 194 -11.17 -13.12 20.61
C ASP A 194 -9.66 -13.43 20.71
N PRO A 195 -9.25 -14.42 21.53
CA PRO A 195 -7.85 -14.81 21.67
C PRO A 195 -7.14 -15.13 20.35
N ALA A 196 -7.85 -15.64 19.35
CA ALA A 196 -7.28 -15.97 18.05
C ALA A 196 -6.73 -14.74 17.30
N TRP A 197 -7.27 -13.55 17.56
CA TRP A 197 -6.88 -12.31 16.89
C TRP A 197 -5.88 -11.46 17.68
N GLN A 198 -5.74 -11.67 18.98
CA GLN A 198 -4.99 -10.74 19.84
C GLN A 198 -3.49 -10.68 19.49
N GLY A 199 -2.90 -11.77 19.01
CA GLY A 199 -1.51 -11.76 18.51
C GLY A 199 -1.34 -10.84 17.30
N PHE A 200 -2.22 -10.95 16.30
CA PHE A 200 -2.23 -10.07 15.14
C PHE A 200 -2.52 -8.62 15.52
N ARG A 201 -3.52 -8.39 16.37
CA ARG A 201 -3.88 -7.04 16.81
C ARG A 201 -2.73 -6.33 17.52
N ALA A 202 -2.09 -6.98 18.48
CA ALA A 202 -0.94 -6.42 19.18
C ALA A 202 0.25 -6.18 18.24
N LEU A 203 0.46 -7.05 17.25
CA LEU A 203 1.51 -6.88 16.24
C LEU A 203 1.27 -5.64 15.39
N VAL A 204 0.08 -5.49 14.82
CA VAL A 204 -0.21 -4.36 13.91
C VAL A 204 -0.35 -3.04 14.65
N GLU A 205 -0.87 -3.01 15.88
CA GLU A 205 -0.90 -1.80 16.71
C GLU A 205 0.52 -1.30 17.02
N LYS A 206 1.46 -2.22 17.29
CA LYS A 206 2.89 -1.88 17.45
C LYS A 206 3.53 -1.43 16.13
N GLY A 207 3.22 -2.13 15.04
CA GLY A 207 3.70 -1.74 13.70
C GLY A 207 3.25 -0.33 13.31
N LEU A 208 1.98 0.01 13.52
CA LEU A 208 1.40 1.31 13.20
C LEU A 208 1.90 2.47 14.10
N SER A 209 2.58 2.14 15.20
CA SER A 209 3.26 3.11 16.08
C SER A 209 4.78 3.12 15.90
N THR A 210 5.30 2.39 14.92
CA THR A 210 6.72 2.43 14.53
C THR A 210 6.87 3.44 13.40
N TYR A 211 7.44 4.60 13.72
CA TYR A 211 7.48 5.73 12.79
C TYR A 211 8.76 5.85 11.98
N ASP A 212 9.86 5.25 12.42
CA ASP A 212 11.04 5.15 11.56
C ASP A 212 10.67 4.41 10.26
N TRP A 213 11.12 4.91 9.11
CA TRP A 213 10.72 4.34 7.82
C TRP A 213 11.35 2.96 7.53
N GLY A 214 12.45 2.61 8.21
CA GLY A 214 13.29 1.45 7.92
C GLY A 214 13.12 0.26 8.87
#